data_AF-A0A0M8ZQC5-F1
#
_entry.id   AF-A0A0M8ZQC5-F1
#
_cell.length_a   1.000
_cell.length_b   1.000
_cell.length_c   1.000
_cell.angle_alpha   90.00
_cell.angle_beta   90.00
_cell.angle_gamma   90.00
#
_symmetry.space_group_name_H-M   'P 1'
#
loop_
_entity.id
_entity.type
_entity.pdbx_description
1 polymer ?
#
loop_
_entity_poly.entity_id
_entity_poly.type
_entity_poly.pdbx_seq_one_letter_code
_entity_poly.pdbx_strand_id
1 'polypeptide(L)'
;KNGIDLWGISTGNEPLNAFVPFDRLNDMGWRPSTVSEWVADYAGPMLENSEFNGTKILLLDDQIFEIPLVPELVFRNAKAKHYISGTAVHWYYDRFFPSSLLDDTHNLSPDKFILMTEACTGYTPLDNPKVALGSWERGQEYILSIIEYMNHWGIGWVDWNLVLNKAGGPNWINNYVDAPIIVNPETDEFFKQPMYYALKHFSRFVERGSVRIDLNNDLSNVKSTAFVTPSNEVVVVLYNQ
;
A
#
# COMPACT_ATOMS: atom_id res chain seq x y z
N LYS A 1 -2.34 4.35 -25.86
CA LYS A 1 -3.54 4.19 -26.74
C LYS A 1 -4.81 4.81 -26.16
N ASN A 2 -5.13 4.59 -24.87
CA ASN A 2 -6.34 5.16 -24.25
C ASN A 2 -6.13 6.50 -23.50
N GLY A 3 -4.96 7.14 -23.66
CA GLY A 3 -4.64 8.40 -22.96
C GLY A 3 -4.46 8.26 -21.43
N ILE A 4 -4.06 7.07 -20.97
CA ILE A 4 -3.76 6.80 -19.56
C ILE A 4 -2.27 6.54 -19.45
N ASP A 5 -1.58 7.39 -18.71
CA ASP A 5 -0.17 7.25 -18.41
C ASP A 5 0.00 6.49 -17.08
N LEU A 6 0.84 5.46 -17.09
CA LEU A 6 1.12 4.67 -15.89
C LEU A 6 2.30 5.31 -15.14
N TRP A 7 2.06 5.68 -13.88
CA TRP A 7 3.12 6.21 -13.01
C TRP A 7 4.14 5.12 -12.63
N GLY A 8 3.66 3.91 -12.35
CA GLY A 8 4.51 2.79 -11.98
C GLY A 8 3.81 1.45 -12.15
N ILE A 9 4.61 0.40 -12.07
CA ILE A 9 4.23 -1.01 -12.09
C ILE A 9 4.97 -1.74 -10.97
N SER A 10 4.35 -2.76 -10.37
CA SER A 10 5.06 -3.66 -9.47
C SER A 10 5.71 -4.83 -10.22
N THR A 11 6.63 -5.53 -9.55
CA THR A 11 7.24 -6.76 -10.06
C THR A 11 6.26 -7.95 -10.11
N GLY A 12 5.10 -7.83 -9.46
CA GLY A 12 4.04 -8.82 -9.42
C GLY A 12 3.31 -8.76 -8.08
N ASN A 13 1.98 -8.86 -8.11
CA ASN A 13 1.15 -8.85 -6.91
C ASN A 13 1.37 -10.11 -6.08
N GLU A 14 1.64 -9.93 -4.79
CA GLU A 14 1.80 -10.96 -3.75
C GLU A 14 2.55 -12.22 -4.24
N PRO A 15 3.84 -12.09 -4.67
CA PRO A 15 4.59 -13.21 -5.21
C PRO A 15 4.71 -14.40 -4.24
N LEU A 16 4.60 -14.17 -2.94
CA LEU A 16 4.71 -15.23 -1.95
C LEU A 16 3.51 -16.19 -1.98
N ASN A 17 2.32 -15.70 -2.36
CA ASN A 17 1.08 -16.49 -2.40
C ASN A 17 1.17 -17.71 -3.32
N ALA A 18 1.90 -17.60 -4.43
CA ALA A 18 2.11 -18.72 -5.36
C ALA A 18 2.88 -19.91 -4.74
N PHE A 19 3.50 -19.73 -3.57
CA PHE A 19 4.16 -20.79 -2.81
C PHE A 19 3.26 -21.35 -1.69
N VAL A 20 2.07 -20.79 -1.47
CA VAL A 20 1.08 -21.27 -0.52
C VAL A 20 0.21 -22.34 -1.20
N PRO A 21 0.14 -23.58 -0.66
CA PRO A 21 -0.69 -24.62 -1.26
C PRO A 21 -2.18 -24.25 -1.27
N PHE A 22 -2.86 -24.58 -2.36
CA PHE A 22 -4.31 -24.44 -2.53
C PHE A 22 -4.85 -23.01 -2.57
N ASP A 23 -3.99 -22.02 -2.80
CA ASP A 23 -4.45 -20.69 -3.16
C ASP A 23 -5.23 -20.74 -4.48
N ARG A 24 -6.30 -19.95 -4.55
CA ARG A 24 -7.16 -19.80 -5.73
C ARG A 24 -7.04 -18.40 -6.34
N LEU A 25 -6.21 -17.54 -5.74
CA LEU A 25 -5.87 -16.25 -6.29
C LEU A 25 -5.15 -16.40 -7.64
N ASN A 26 -5.21 -15.34 -8.44
CA ASN A 26 -4.40 -15.23 -9.63
C ASN A 26 -3.00 -14.78 -9.18
N ASP A 27 -2.04 -15.70 -9.17
CA ASP A 27 -0.71 -15.45 -8.64
C ASP A 27 0.42 -15.82 -9.62
N MET A 28 1.62 -15.32 -9.33
CA MET A 28 2.85 -15.70 -10.02
C MET A 28 4.02 -15.57 -9.05
N GLY A 29 4.65 -16.71 -8.76
CA GLY A 29 5.70 -16.78 -7.75
C GLY A 29 7.04 -16.23 -8.19
N TRP A 30 7.68 -15.47 -7.32
CA TRP A 30 9.05 -14.99 -7.48
C TRP A 30 9.92 -15.35 -6.29
N ARG A 31 11.15 -15.78 -6.55
CA ARG A 31 12.21 -15.76 -5.55
C ARG A 31 12.96 -14.42 -5.68
N PRO A 32 13.59 -13.90 -4.61
CA PRO A 32 14.38 -12.68 -4.69
C PRO A 32 15.44 -12.71 -5.80
N SER A 33 16.10 -13.86 -6.02
CA SER A 33 17.08 -14.00 -7.11
C SER A 33 16.44 -13.91 -8.50
N THR A 34 15.28 -14.55 -8.71
CA THR A 34 14.65 -14.60 -10.03
C THR A 34 14.02 -13.27 -10.42
N VAL A 35 13.41 -12.54 -9.47
CA VAL A 35 12.93 -11.18 -9.76
C VAL A 35 14.08 -10.21 -9.98
N SER A 36 15.21 -10.37 -9.27
CA SER A 36 16.42 -9.56 -9.47
C SER A 36 16.98 -9.74 -10.89
N GLU A 37 17.15 -10.98 -11.34
CA GLU A 37 17.58 -11.31 -12.71
C GLU A 37 16.58 -10.81 -13.76
N TRP A 38 15.28 -11.03 -13.53
CA TRP A 38 14.23 -10.59 -14.45
C TRP A 38 14.23 -9.06 -14.64
N VAL A 39 14.31 -8.29 -13.54
CA VAL A 39 14.39 -6.82 -13.62
C VAL A 39 15.69 -6.37 -14.29
N ALA A 40 16.82 -6.97 -13.90
CA ALA A 40 18.13 -6.58 -14.41
C ALA A 40 18.27 -6.84 -15.92
N ASP A 41 17.82 -7.99 -16.40
CA ASP A 41 18.15 -8.47 -17.75
C ASP A 41 17.01 -8.34 -18.75
N TYR A 42 15.77 -8.15 -18.27
CA TYR A 42 14.60 -8.11 -19.14
C TYR A 42 13.75 -6.86 -18.89
N ALA A 43 13.07 -6.75 -17.74
CA ALA A 43 12.05 -5.73 -17.53
C ALA A 43 12.62 -4.32 -17.54
N GLY A 44 13.73 -4.10 -16.83
CA GLY A 44 14.41 -2.80 -16.75
C GLY A 44 14.88 -2.30 -18.12
N PRO A 45 15.74 -3.07 -18.84
CA PRO A 45 16.21 -2.68 -20.17
C PRO A 45 15.07 -2.51 -21.18
N MET A 46 14.04 -3.36 -21.13
CA MET A 46 12.88 -3.23 -22.01
C MET A 46 12.15 -1.91 -21.77
N LEU A 47 11.93 -1.54 -20.51
CA LEU A 47 11.22 -0.31 -20.15
C LEU A 47 12.04 0.94 -20.51
N GLU A 48 13.35 0.94 -20.22
CA GLU A 48 14.27 2.03 -20.54
C GLU A 48 14.35 2.30 -22.05
N ASN A 49 14.37 1.24 -22.88
CA ASN A 49 14.41 1.37 -24.34
C ASN A 49 13.03 1.60 -24.99
N SER A 50 11.97 1.71 -24.19
CA SER A 50 10.62 1.99 -24.68
C SER A 50 10.28 3.48 -24.60
N GLU A 51 9.17 3.87 -25.22
CA GLU A 51 8.58 5.21 -25.04
C GLU A 51 8.04 5.46 -23.61
N PHE A 52 8.02 4.43 -22.75
CA PHE A 52 7.50 4.46 -21.38
C PHE A 52 8.61 4.49 -20.32
N ASN A 53 9.83 4.89 -20.69
CA ASN A 53 11.02 4.88 -19.84
C ASN A 53 10.95 5.73 -18.55
N GLY A 54 9.91 6.56 -18.39
CA GLY A 54 9.60 7.27 -17.15
C GLY A 54 8.83 6.45 -16.10
N THR A 55 8.29 5.28 -16.49
CA THR A 55 7.46 4.42 -15.62
C THR A 55 8.32 3.82 -14.51
N LYS A 56 7.84 3.87 -13.27
CA LYS A 56 8.55 3.34 -12.10
C LYS A 56 8.37 1.83 -11.97
N ILE A 57 9.41 1.13 -11.55
CA ILE A 57 9.34 -0.28 -11.15
C ILE A 57 9.38 -0.34 -9.62
N LEU A 58 8.35 -0.94 -9.03
CA LEU A 58 8.23 -1.16 -7.59
C LEU A 58 8.51 -2.65 -7.31
N LEU A 59 9.48 -2.92 -6.44
CA LEU A 59 9.80 -4.28 -6.00
C LEU A 59 8.78 -4.75 -4.95
N LEU A 60 8.64 -6.06 -4.81
CA LEU A 60 7.88 -6.77 -3.77
C LEU A 60 6.38 -6.78 -4.05
N ASP A 61 5.63 -5.76 -3.62
CA ASP A 61 4.16 -5.71 -3.71
C ASP A 61 3.50 -6.85 -2.94
N ASP A 62 3.95 -6.99 -1.69
CA ASP A 62 3.60 -8.07 -0.76
C ASP A 62 3.88 -7.60 0.69
N GLN A 63 3.79 -8.51 1.66
CA GLN A 63 3.64 -8.15 3.08
C GLN A 63 4.90 -7.56 3.74
N ILE A 64 4.67 -6.78 4.80
CA ILE A 64 5.72 -6.12 5.59
C ILE A 64 6.79 -7.05 6.18
N PHE A 65 6.49 -8.33 6.42
CA PHE A 65 7.47 -9.26 7.00
C PHE A 65 8.58 -9.68 6.03
N GLU A 66 8.43 -9.40 4.74
CA GLU A 66 9.43 -9.68 3.72
C GLU A 66 10.50 -8.59 3.61
N ILE A 67 10.25 -7.43 4.22
CA ILE A 67 11.19 -6.31 4.25
C ILE A 67 11.94 -6.25 5.60
N PRO A 68 13.21 -5.85 5.64
CA PRO A 68 14.06 -5.41 4.52
C PRO A 68 14.70 -6.55 3.71
N LEU A 69 14.46 -7.82 4.04
CA LEU A 69 15.20 -8.97 3.50
C LEU A 69 15.11 -9.10 1.98
N VAL A 70 13.92 -9.01 1.39
CA VAL A 70 13.75 -9.14 -0.07
C VAL A 70 14.46 -7.99 -0.81
N PRO A 71 14.25 -6.70 -0.46
CA PRO A 71 15.05 -5.60 -1.00
C PRO A 71 16.56 -5.83 -0.86
N GLU A 72 17.04 -6.29 0.30
CA GLU A 72 18.47 -6.54 0.53
C GLU A 72 19.03 -7.54 -0.48
N LEU A 73 18.34 -8.66 -0.68
CA LEU A 73 18.76 -9.72 -1.59
C LEU A 73 18.74 -9.25 -3.05
N VAL A 74 17.68 -8.54 -3.46
CA VAL A 74 17.52 -8.06 -4.84
C VAL A 74 18.55 -6.99 -5.18
N PHE A 75 18.82 -6.07 -4.24
CA PHE A 75 19.73 -4.94 -4.45
C PHE A 75 21.21 -5.29 -4.44
N ARG A 76 21.59 -6.52 -4.08
CA ARG A 76 22.95 -7.05 -4.34
C ARG A 76 23.30 -7.05 -5.83
N ASN A 77 22.29 -7.14 -6.71
CA ASN A 77 22.46 -6.89 -8.13
C ASN A 77 22.31 -5.39 -8.42
N ALA A 78 23.43 -4.71 -8.68
CA ALA A 78 23.44 -3.27 -8.95
C ALA A 78 22.58 -2.86 -10.16
N LYS A 79 22.45 -3.74 -11.17
CA LYS A 79 21.62 -3.50 -12.36
C LYS A 79 20.13 -3.57 -12.01
N ALA A 80 19.72 -4.54 -11.19
CA ALA A 80 18.35 -4.58 -10.67
C ALA A 80 18.06 -3.35 -9.79
N LYS A 81 18.96 -3.02 -8.86
CA LYS A 81 18.84 -1.82 -8.00
C LYS A 81 18.71 -0.54 -8.82
N HIS A 82 19.41 -0.44 -9.95
CA HIS A 82 19.34 0.73 -10.83
C HIS A 82 17.92 0.97 -11.36
N TYR A 83 17.25 -0.07 -11.87
CA TYR A 83 15.91 0.05 -12.45
C TYR A 83 14.78 0.14 -11.43
N ILE A 84 14.97 -0.42 -10.23
CA ILE A 84 13.97 -0.39 -9.16
C ILE A 84 13.92 1.02 -8.55
N SER A 85 12.73 1.59 -8.48
CA SER A 85 12.51 2.94 -7.96
C SER A 85 12.12 2.94 -6.47
N GLY A 86 11.51 1.86 -5.99
CA GLY A 86 11.05 1.72 -4.62
C GLY A 86 10.55 0.32 -4.30
N THR A 87 10.10 0.13 -3.07
CA THR A 87 9.51 -1.11 -2.56
C THR A 87 8.03 -0.89 -2.26
N ALA A 88 7.18 -1.74 -2.82
CA ALA A 88 5.75 -1.81 -2.58
C ALA A 88 5.46 -2.78 -1.42
N VAL A 89 4.56 -2.40 -0.51
CA VAL A 89 4.25 -3.17 0.71
C VAL A 89 2.73 -3.24 0.92
N HIS A 90 2.24 -4.40 1.37
CA HIS A 90 0.84 -4.66 1.72
C HIS A 90 0.65 -4.69 3.25
N TRP A 91 -0.55 -4.32 3.70
CA TRP A 91 -0.88 -4.03 5.11
C TRP A 91 -1.30 -5.24 5.96
N TYR A 92 -1.67 -6.38 5.37
CA TYR A 92 -2.47 -7.42 6.04
C TYR A 92 -1.81 -8.09 7.26
N TYR A 93 -0.49 -7.93 7.41
CA TYR A 93 0.30 -8.49 8.51
C TYR A 93 0.86 -7.44 9.48
N ASP A 94 0.55 -6.15 9.32
CA ASP A 94 1.10 -5.06 10.13
C ASP A 94 0.78 -5.20 11.63
N ARG A 95 -0.30 -5.90 11.98
CA ARG A 95 -0.62 -6.21 13.39
C ARG A 95 0.43 -7.11 14.07
N PHE A 96 1.17 -7.89 13.31
CA PHE A 96 2.09 -8.92 13.83
C PHE A 96 3.56 -8.51 13.71
N PHE A 97 3.87 -7.47 12.95
CA PHE A 97 5.23 -7.05 12.65
C PHE A 97 5.40 -5.55 12.93
N PRO A 98 6.55 -5.12 13.46
CA PRO A 98 6.75 -3.73 13.80
C PRO A 98 6.96 -2.87 12.55
N SER A 99 6.47 -1.62 12.60
CA SER A 99 6.70 -0.58 11.58
C SER A 99 8.19 -0.22 11.41
N SER A 100 9.04 -0.55 12.38
CA SER A 100 10.50 -0.38 12.27
C SER A 100 11.12 -1.15 11.09
N LEU A 101 10.45 -2.17 10.54
CA LEU A 101 10.90 -2.82 9.31
C LEU A 101 10.90 -1.86 8.10
N LEU A 102 10.01 -0.87 8.09
CA LEU A 102 10.01 0.21 7.10
C LEU A 102 11.24 1.12 7.28
N ASP A 103 11.60 1.45 8.52
CA ASP A 103 12.83 2.21 8.83
C ASP A 103 14.08 1.44 8.40
N ASP A 104 14.16 0.15 8.72
CA ASP A 104 15.28 -0.71 8.32
C ASP A 104 15.40 -0.79 6.79
N THR A 105 14.26 -0.82 6.09
CA THR A 105 14.21 -0.84 4.62
C THR A 105 14.67 0.49 4.02
N HIS A 106 14.25 1.61 4.61
CA HIS A 106 14.75 2.92 4.22
C HIS A 106 16.26 3.02 4.45
N ASN A 107 16.74 2.63 5.64
CA ASN A 107 18.16 2.68 5.99
C ASN A 107 19.02 1.80 5.07
N LEU A 108 18.50 0.66 4.61
CA LEU A 108 19.16 -0.22 3.65
C LEU A 108 19.39 0.46 2.29
N SER A 109 18.43 1.25 1.79
CA SER A 109 18.56 1.97 0.51
C SER A 109 17.74 3.27 0.53
N PRO A 110 18.30 4.34 1.12
CA PRO A 110 17.58 5.61 1.30
C PRO A 110 17.20 6.31 -0.02
N ASP A 111 17.83 5.90 -1.12
CA ASP A 111 17.55 6.36 -2.47
C ASP A 111 16.28 5.73 -3.08
N LYS A 112 15.67 4.75 -2.41
CA LYS A 112 14.47 4.02 -2.84
C LYS A 112 13.29 4.37 -1.95
N PHE A 113 12.16 4.72 -2.54
CA PHE A 113 10.96 5.03 -1.76
C PHE A 113 10.25 3.76 -1.28
N ILE A 114 9.42 3.88 -0.24
CA ILE A 114 8.51 2.82 0.20
C ILE A 114 7.08 3.29 -0.04
N LEU A 115 6.27 2.48 -0.70
CA LEU A 115 4.86 2.77 -0.96
C LEU A 115 4.00 1.63 -0.39
N MET A 116 3.01 1.96 0.43
CA MET A 116 1.97 0.99 0.77
C MET A 116 0.97 0.93 -0.39
N THR A 117 0.92 -0.19 -1.09
CA THR A 117 0.20 -0.37 -2.37
C THR A 117 -1.15 -1.05 -2.24
N GLU A 118 -1.42 -1.74 -1.13
CA GLU A 118 -2.68 -2.43 -0.91
C GLU A 118 -3.03 -2.60 0.58
N ALA A 119 -4.27 -2.24 0.92
CA ALA A 119 -4.87 -2.53 2.21
C ALA A 119 -6.40 -2.67 2.09
N CYS A 120 -6.98 -3.62 2.82
CA CYS A 120 -8.42 -3.70 3.02
C CYS A 120 -8.79 -4.34 4.36
N THR A 121 -9.95 -4.00 4.91
CA THR A 121 -10.51 -4.70 6.09
C THR A 121 -11.47 -5.81 5.68
N GLY A 122 -11.90 -6.67 6.61
CA GLY A 122 -12.81 -7.77 6.29
C GLY A 122 -12.14 -8.96 5.59
N TYR A 123 -10.81 -8.93 5.45
CA TYR A 123 -10.03 -9.96 4.78
C TYR A 123 -9.92 -11.26 5.59
N THR A 124 -10.09 -11.22 6.92
CA THR A 124 -9.91 -12.43 7.73
C THR A 124 -11.11 -13.37 7.63
N PRO A 125 -10.94 -14.70 7.78
CA PRO A 125 -12.08 -15.63 7.83
C PRO A 125 -13.03 -15.39 9.02
N LEU A 126 -12.58 -14.68 10.04
CA LEU A 126 -13.36 -14.37 11.25
C LEU A 126 -14.29 -13.16 11.06
N ASP A 127 -14.02 -12.32 10.07
CA ASP A 127 -14.87 -11.19 9.72
C ASP A 127 -16.20 -11.68 9.13
N ASN A 128 -17.26 -11.65 9.93
CA ASN A 128 -18.62 -11.95 9.50
C ASN A 128 -19.63 -11.01 10.17
N PRO A 129 -20.31 -10.12 9.42
CA PRO A 129 -20.27 -9.98 7.97
C PRO A 129 -18.93 -9.42 7.44
N LYS A 130 -18.63 -9.73 6.17
CA LYS A 130 -17.45 -9.20 5.47
C LYS A 130 -17.49 -7.69 5.32
N VAL A 131 -18.65 -7.13 4.99
CA VAL A 131 -18.93 -5.69 5.00
C VAL A 131 -19.60 -5.31 6.31
N ALA A 132 -19.01 -4.37 7.06
CA ALA A 132 -19.52 -3.90 8.34
C ALA A 132 -19.92 -2.43 8.24
N LEU A 133 -21.14 -2.18 7.71
CA LEU A 133 -21.65 -0.83 7.44
C LEU A 133 -21.54 0.08 8.67
N GLY A 134 -20.75 1.13 8.55
CA GLY A 134 -20.60 2.14 9.61
C GLY A 134 -19.59 1.77 10.70
N SER A 135 -18.75 0.74 10.50
CA SER A 135 -17.73 0.35 11.48
C SER A 135 -16.68 1.45 11.70
N TRP A 136 -16.69 2.04 12.91
CA TRP A 136 -15.66 3.00 13.33
C TRP A 136 -14.30 2.33 13.52
N GLU A 137 -14.28 1.08 14.01
CA GLU A 137 -13.06 0.28 14.20
C GLU A 137 -12.29 0.10 12.89
N ARG A 138 -12.98 -0.17 11.77
CA ARG A 138 -12.32 -0.26 10.45
C ARG A 138 -11.81 1.09 9.96
N GLY A 139 -12.53 2.18 10.26
CA GLY A 139 -12.03 3.54 10.02
C GLY A 139 -10.78 3.87 10.86
N GLN A 140 -10.74 3.40 12.10
CA GLN A 140 -9.60 3.51 13.00
C GLN A 140 -8.39 2.73 12.48
N GLU A 141 -8.56 1.50 12.00
CA GLU A 141 -7.48 0.71 11.40
C GLU A 141 -6.80 1.47 10.25
N TYR A 142 -7.60 2.09 9.37
CA TYR A 142 -7.09 2.88 8.24
C TYR A 142 -6.32 4.12 8.70
N ILE A 143 -6.91 4.94 9.57
CA ILE A 143 -6.26 6.19 9.97
C ILE A 143 -4.96 5.93 10.77
N LEU A 144 -4.95 4.89 11.61
CA LEU A 144 -3.75 4.49 12.35
C LEU A 144 -2.66 3.95 11.40
N SER A 145 -3.04 3.11 10.43
CA SER A 145 -2.12 2.59 9.42
C SER A 145 -1.47 3.72 8.62
N ILE A 146 -2.27 4.67 8.11
CA ILE A 146 -1.73 5.80 7.33
C ILE A 146 -0.77 6.65 8.19
N ILE A 147 -1.12 6.96 9.45
CA ILE A 147 -0.22 7.69 10.35
C ILE A 147 1.11 6.93 10.51
N GLU A 148 1.05 5.62 10.71
CA GLU A 148 2.24 4.79 10.92
C GLU A 148 3.15 4.79 9.68
N TYR A 149 2.63 4.52 8.47
CA TYR A 149 3.44 4.57 7.25
C TYR A 149 4.07 5.96 7.02
N MET A 150 3.33 7.04 7.24
CA MET A 150 3.86 8.41 7.09
C MET A 150 4.91 8.75 8.17
N ASN A 151 4.89 8.05 9.29
CA ASN A 151 5.89 8.15 10.35
C ASN A 151 7.14 7.29 10.10
N HIS A 152 7.05 6.31 9.20
CA HIS A 152 8.10 5.35 8.90
C HIS A 152 8.41 5.30 7.39
N TRP A 153 8.76 6.46 6.81
CA TRP A 153 9.27 6.63 5.43
C TRP A 153 8.34 6.23 4.27
N GLY A 154 7.10 5.84 4.55
CA GLY A 154 6.08 5.62 3.53
C GLY A 154 5.74 6.92 2.78
N ILE A 155 5.78 6.88 1.45
CA ILE A 155 5.51 8.06 0.61
C ILE A 155 4.06 8.15 0.12
N GLY A 156 3.25 7.15 0.46
CA GLY A 156 1.86 7.02 0.00
C GLY A 156 1.19 5.79 0.61
N TRP A 157 -0.12 5.71 0.43
CA TRP A 157 -0.97 4.65 0.95
C TRP A 157 -2.15 4.44 0.00
N VAL A 158 -2.35 3.21 -0.48
CA VAL A 158 -3.33 2.88 -1.51
C VAL A 158 -4.34 1.86 -0.99
N ASP A 159 -5.62 2.25 -0.94
CA ASP A 159 -6.73 1.36 -0.62
C ASP A 159 -6.94 0.33 -1.74
N TRP A 160 -7.55 -0.82 -1.41
CA TRP A 160 -7.78 -1.91 -2.36
C TRP A 160 -8.94 -1.64 -3.33
N ASN A 161 -10.15 -2.08 -3.00
CA ASN A 161 -11.32 -1.89 -3.85
C ASN A 161 -11.99 -0.54 -3.54
N LEU A 162 -11.98 0.37 -4.52
CA LEU A 162 -12.64 1.68 -4.40
C LEU A 162 -14.12 1.57 -4.00
N VAL A 163 -14.83 0.58 -4.53
CA VAL A 163 -16.24 0.32 -4.28
C VAL A 163 -16.53 -1.19 -4.28
N LEU A 164 -17.41 -1.66 -3.40
CA LEU A 164 -17.94 -3.03 -3.39
C LEU A 164 -19.45 -3.05 -3.15
N ASN A 165 -20.10 -4.19 -3.37
CA ASN A 165 -21.52 -4.37 -3.02
C ASN A 165 -21.71 -4.69 -1.52
N LYS A 166 -22.96 -4.79 -1.06
CA LYS A 166 -23.32 -5.11 0.35
C LYS A 166 -22.72 -6.42 0.90
N ALA A 167 -22.26 -7.33 0.03
CA ALA A 167 -21.64 -8.59 0.42
C ALA A 167 -20.10 -8.55 0.40
N GLY A 168 -19.49 -7.49 -0.15
CA GLY A 168 -18.03 -7.37 -0.28
C GLY A 168 -17.48 -7.91 -1.61
N GLY A 169 -18.32 -7.99 -2.65
CA GLY A 169 -17.94 -8.47 -3.98
C GLY A 169 -18.38 -7.54 -5.11
N PRO A 170 -18.48 -8.06 -6.36
CA PRO A 170 -18.32 -9.46 -6.76
C PRO A 170 -16.86 -9.93 -6.71
N ASN A 171 -16.64 -11.20 -6.37
CA ASN A 171 -15.32 -11.84 -6.39
C ASN A 171 -15.51 -13.32 -6.81
N TRP A 172 -14.80 -13.77 -7.84
CA TRP A 172 -15.06 -15.06 -8.48
C TRP A 172 -14.69 -16.28 -7.63
N ILE A 173 -13.81 -16.12 -6.63
CA ILE A 173 -13.48 -17.14 -5.63
C ILE A 173 -14.21 -16.95 -4.29
N ASN A 174 -15.12 -15.98 -4.21
CA ASN A 174 -15.79 -15.57 -2.97
C ASN A 174 -14.83 -15.04 -1.90
N ASN A 175 -13.69 -14.48 -2.29
CA ASN A 175 -12.79 -13.77 -1.37
C ASN A 175 -13.31 -12.34 -1.12
N TYR A 176 -14.43 -12.26 -0.40
CA TYR A 176 -15.08 -10.98 -0.09
C TYR A 176 -14.36 -10.24 1.03
N VAL A 177 -14.34 -8.91 0.92
CA VAL A 177 -13.71 -7.98 1.86
C VAL A 177 -14.59 -6.74 2.02
N ASP A 178 -14.19 -5.80 2.87
CA ASP A 178 -14.87 -4.50 2.97
C ASP A 178 -14.27 -3.46 2.02
N ALA A 179 -14.98 -2.36 1.81
CA ALA A 179 -14.52 -1.21 1.04
C ALA A 179 -14.97 0.12 1.66
N PRO A 180 -14.25 1.23 1.43
CA PRO A 180 -14.66 2.55 1.90
C PRO A 180 -16.02 3.02 1.36
N ILE A 181 -16.44 2.52 0.20
CA ILE A 181 -17.75 2.82 -0.40
C ILE A 181 -18.48 1.52 -0.72
N ILE A 182 -19.71 1.40 -0.23
CA ILE A 182 -20.59 0.26 -0.50
C ILE A 182 -21.75 0.71 -1.38
N VAL A 183 -21.94 0.06 -2.53
CA VAL A 183 -23.01 0.38 -3.48
C VAL A 183 -24.18 -0.59 -3.31
N ASN A 184 -25.40 -0.04 -3.33
CA ASN A 184 -26.65 -0.78 -3.38
C ASN A 184 -27.42 -0.44 -4.67
N PRO A 185 -27.26 -1.24 -5.75
CA PRO A 185 -27.92 -0.96 -7.01
C PRO A 185 -29.44 -1.17 -6.98
N GLU A 186 -29.96 -1.92 -6.00
CA GLU A 186 -31.41 -2.16 -5.86
C GLU A 186 -32.17 -0.88 -5.50
N THR A 187 -31.51 0.05 -4.82
CA THR A 187 -32.11 1.31 -4.35
C THR A 187 -31.44 2.55 -4.97
N ASP A 188 -30.46 2.38 -5.85
CA ASP A 188 -29.65 3.47 -6.42
C ASP A 188 -28.94 4.32 -5.36
N GLU A 189 -28.36 3.64 -4.36
CA GLU A 189 -27.71 4.27 -3.21
C GLU A 189 -26.25 3.80 -3.07
N PHE A 190 -25.45 4.62 -2.37
CA PHE A 190 -24.14 4.20 -1.88
C PHE A 190 -23.87 4.74 -0.48
N PHE A 191 -23.11 3.98 0.29
CA PHE A 191 -22.73 4.28 1.66
C PHE A 191 -21.26 4.61 1.72
N LYS A 192 -20.93 5.80 2.24
CA LYS A 192 -19.55 6.19 2.54
C LYS A 192 -19.23 5.77 3.96
N GLN A 193 -18.36 4.78 4.10
CA GLN A 193 -18.00 4.19 5.37
C GLN A 193 -17.04 5.07 6.17
N PRO A 194 -16.86 4.85 7.49
CA PRO A 194 -15.83 5.54 8.27
C PRO A 194 -14.42 5.47 7.64
N MET A 195 -14.06 4.35 7.00
CA MET A 195 -12.82 4.19 6.22
C MET A 195 -12.65 5.28 5.13
N TYR A 196 -13.73 5.68 4.44
CA TYR A 196 -13.68 6.75 3.44
C TYR A 196 -13.26 8.07 4.08
N TYR A 197 -13.77 8.38 5.27
CA TYR A 197 -13.44 9.62 5.96
C TYR A 197 -12.02 9.57 6.54
N ALA A 198 -11.57 8.42 7.03
CA ALA A 198 -10.17 8.20 7.42
C ALA A 198 -9.21 8.50 6.25
N LEU A 199 -9.46 7.94 5.06
CA LEU A 199 -8.70 8.26 3.84
C LEU A 199 -8.78 9.75 3.48
N LYS A 200 -9.95 10.36 3.63
CA LYS A 200 -10.18 11.78 3.30
C LYS A 200 -9.37 12.72 4.19
N HIS A 201 -9.13 12.38 5.47
CA HIS A 201 -8.30 13.19 6.36
C HIS A 201 -6.86 13.36 5.86
N PHE A 202 -6.38 12.45 5.01
CA PHE A 202 -5.09 12.57 4.33
C PHE A 202 -5.25 13.06 2.89
N SER A 203 -5.97 12.31 2.06
CA SER A 203 -6.02 12.54 0.61
C SER A 203 -6.59 13.89 0.19
N ARG A 204 -7.38 14.55 1.05
CA ARG A 204 -7.89 15.90 0.78
C ARG A 204 -6.91 17.02 1.14
N PHE A 205 -6.06 16.80 2.13
CA PHE A 205 -5.29 17.87 2.79
C PHE A 205 -3.77 17.72 2.60
N VAL A 206 -3.29 16.50 2.37
CA VAL A 206 -1.88 16.18 2.13
C VAL A 206 -1.70 15.94 0.64
N GLU A 207 -1.46 17.02 -0.11
CA GLU A 207 -1.31 16.94 -1.57
C GLU A 207 0.04 16.32 -1.99
N ARG A 208 0.12 15.83 -3.23
CA ARG A 208 1.36 15.26 -3.78
C ARG A 208 2.49 16.28 -3.70
N GLY A 209 3.65 15.85 -3.18
CA GLY A 209 4.81 16.72 -2.97
C GLY A 209 4.87 17.35 -1.58
N SER A 210 3.88 17.10 -0.72
CA SER A 210 3.99 17.43 0.70
C SER A 210 5.15 16.69 1.34
N VAL A 211 5.85 17.35 2.26
CA VAL A 211 6.99 16.81 2.99
C VAL A 211 6.59 16.60 4.43
N ARG A 212 6.72 15.37 4.94
CA ARG A 212 6.51 15.07 6.35
C ARG A 212 7.57 15.81 7.18
N ILE A 213 7.12 16.51 8.21
CA ILE A 213 7.97 17.20 9.17
C ILE A 213 7.94 16.50 10.53
N ASP A 214 8.97 16.73 11.33
CA ASP A 214 8.99 16.16 12.67
C ASP A 214 7.89 16.76 13.57
N LEU A 215 7.36 15.94 14.47
CA LEU A 215 6.28 16.30 15.36
C LEU A 215 6.51 15.63 16.72
N ASN A 216 6.79 16.42 17.75
CA ASN A 216 6.80 15.91 19.12
C ASN A 216 5.37 15.81 19.64
N ASN A 217 4.98 14.62 20.11
CA ASN A 217 3.67 14.36 20.67
C ASN A 217 3.82 13.66 22.02
N ASP A 218 3.53 14.39 23.09
CA ASP A 218 3.64 13.91 24.48
C ASP A 218 2.37 13.18 24.96
N LEU A 219 1.33 13.05 24.11
CA LEU A 219 0.05 12.41 24.44
C LEU A 219 0.04 10.96 23.96
N SER A 220 0.17 10.01 24.88
CA SER A 220 0.24 8.58 24.55
C SER A 220 -1.01 8.01 23.86
N ASN A 221 -2.18 8.63 24.05
CA ASN A 221 -3.46 8.21 23.47
C ASN A 221 -3.79 8.90 22.14
N VAL A 222 -2.97 9.86 21.70
CA VAL A 222 -3.16 10.54 20.42
C VAL A 222 -2.09 10.06 19.47
N LYS A 223 -2.47 9.59 18.29
CA LYS A 223 -1.57 9.31 17.19
C LYS A 223 -1.56 10.50 16.24
N SER A 224 -0.40 10.84 15.70
CA SER A 224 -0.24 12.08 14.97
C SER A 224 0.85 12.02 13.92
N THR A 225 0.68 12.82 12.87
CA THR A 225 1.71 13.11 11.87
C THR A 225 1.50 14.51 11.29
N ALA A 226 2.55 15.12 10.76
CA ALA A 226 2.52 16.50 10.27
C ALA A 226 3.29 16.65 8.95
N PHE A 227 2.82 17.57 8.11
CA PHE A 227 3.36 17.83 6.79
C PHE A 227 3.45 19.33 6.52
N VAL A 228 4.38 19.71 5.65
CA VAL A 228 4.38 21.00 4.93
C VAL A 228 3.98 20.73 3.48
N THR A 229 2.95 21.39 3.00
CA THR A 229 2.48 21.26 1.62
C THR A 229 3.37 22.04 0.64
N PRO A 230 3.32 21.76 -0.68
CA PRO A 230 3.95 22.59 -1.71
C PRO A 230 3.54 24.07 -1.67
N SER A 231 2.34 24.36 -1.18
CA SER A 231 1.82 25.72 -0.94
C SER A 231 2.30 26.34 0.39
N ASN A 232 3.19 25.66 1.11
CA ASN A 232 3.81 26.08 2.37
C ASN A 232 2.83 26.18 3.55
N GLU A 233 1.74 25.40 3.51
CA GLU A 233 0.80 25.24 4.62
C GLU A 233 1.22 24.07 5.52
N VAL A 234 0.96 24.18 6.83
CA VAL A 234 1.20 23.09 7.78
C VAL A 234 -0.09 22.31 7.98
N VAL A 235 -0.05 21.01 7.72
CA VAL A 235 -1.16 20.08 7.93
C VAL A 235 -0.78 19.12 9.04
N VAL A 236 -1.61 19.04 10.08
CA VAL A 236 -1.44 18.08 11.18
C VAL A 236 -2.66 17.18 11.20
N VAL A 237 -2.42 15.87 11.14
CA VAL A 237 -3.47 14.85 11.31
C VAL A 237 -3.32 14.25 12.69
N LEU A 238 -4.42 14.26 13.46
CA LEU A 238 -4.49 13.74 14.81
C LEU A 238 -5.60 12.69 14.88
N TYR A 239 -5.33 11.59 15.57
CA TYR A 239 -6.32 10.57 15.89
C TYR A 239 -6.29 10.28 17.39
N ASN A 240 -7.41 10.46 18.07
CA ASN A 240 -7.57 10.11 19.49
C ASN A 240 -8.15 8.70 19.59
N GLN A 241 -7.39 7.79 20.22
CA GLN A 241 -7.76 6.40 20.41
C GLN A 241 -8.82 6.21 21.49
#